data_AF-A0A962ASV0-F1
#
_entry.id   AF-A0A962ASV0-F1
#
_cell.length_a   1.000
_cell.length_b   1.000
_cell.length_c   1.000
_cell.angle_alpha   90.00
_cell.angle_beta   90.00
_cell.angle_gamma   90.00
#
_symmetry.space_group_name_H-M   'P 1'
#
loop_
_entity.id
_entity.type
_entity.pdbx_description
1 polymer ?
#
loop_
_entity_poly.entity_id
_entity_poly.type
_entity_poly.pdbx_seq_one_letter_code
_entity_poly.pdbx_strand_id
1 'polypeptide(L)'
;ASHDTIHLARLAVECGLYPIFEAEHGRITHVRKIRKQVPVTDYLKRQRRFAHLFKGDRPDPRVARLQAMCDANIADYGLVAGADEEV
;
A
#
# COMPACT_ATOMS: atom_id res chain seq x y z
N ALA A 1 -11.08 12.60 10.68
CA ALA A 1 -10.82 13.60 11.72
C ALA A 1 -9.34 13.52 12.13
N SER A 2 -8.78 14.45 12.91
CA SER A 2 -7.35 14.43 13.28
C SER A 2 -6.91 13.15 14.00
N HIS A 3 -7.84 12.46 14.68
CA HIS A 3 -7.59 11.18 15.35
C HIS A 3 -7.27 10.01 14.41
N ASP A 4 -7.60 10.11 13.11
CA ASP A 4 -7.37 9.02 12.14
C ASP A 4 -5.93 8.98 11.60
N THR A 5 -5.09 9.96 11.95
CA THR A 5 -3.76 10.16 11.33
C THR A 5 -2.89 8.90 11.40
N ILE A 6 -2.78 8.30 12.60
CA ILE A 6 -1.98 7.08 12.79
C ILE A 6 -2.59 5.88 12.06
N HIS A 7 -3.92 5.79 12.04
CA HIS A 7 -4.63 4.72 11.34
C HIS A 7 -4.42 4.80 9.83
N LEU A 8 -4.51 6.00 9.24
CA LEU A 8 -4.24 6.24 7.83
C LEU A 8 -2.79 5.93 7.45
N ALA A 9 -1.83 6.28 8.31
CA ALA A 9 -0.42 5.94 8.08
C ALA A 9 -0.20 4.42 8.08
N ARG A 10 -0.86 3.68 8.98
CA ARG A 10 -0.81 2.21 8.99
C ARG A 10 -1.42 1.63 7.72
N LEU A 11 -2.59 2.10 7.31
CA LEU A 11 -3.25 1.63 6.09
C LEU A 11 -2.42 1.86 4.83
N ALA A 12 -1.68 2.98 4.74
CA ALA A 12 -0.80 3.25 3.59
C ALA A 12 0.33 2.22 3.45
N VAL A 13 0.83 1.70 4.58
CA VAL A 13 1.84 0.64 4.62
C VAL A 13 1.19 -0.72 4.37
N GLU A 14 0.09 -1.02 5.06
CA GLU A 14 -0.61 -2.31 4.97
C GLU A 14 -1.17 -2.61 3.58
N CYS A 15 -1.54 -1.58 2.81
CA CYS A 15 -1.97 -1.79 1.43
C CYS A 15 -0.83 -1.91 0.42
N GLY A 16 0.43 -1.67 0.81
CA GLY A 16 1.58 -1.70 -0.11
C GLY A 16 1.81 -0.40 -0.89
N LEU A 17 1.02 0.65 -0.63
CA LEU A 17 1.20 1.94 -1.32
C LEU A 17 2.48 2.66 -0.89
N TYR A 18 2.88 2.50 0.37
CA TYR A 18 4.07 3.13 0.93
C TYR A 18 5.03 2.05 1.51
N PRO A 19 5.99 1.57 0.70
CA PRO A 19 7.05 0.68 1.16
C PRO A 19 7.89 1.35 2.25
N ILE A 20 8.21 0.60 3.32
CA ILE A 20 9.15 1.03 4.34
C ILE A 20 10.33 0.06 4.30
N PHE A 21 11.47 0.55 3.85
CA PHE A 21 12.70 -0.20 3.74
C PHE A 21 13.90 0.72 4.03
N GLU A 22 15.03 0.10 4.34
CA GLU A 22 16.33 0.73 4.47
C GLU A 22 17.18 0.35 3.26
N ALA A 23 17.96 1.29 2.77
CA ALA A 23 18.89 1.05 1.67
C ALA A 23 20.23 1.73 1.94
N GLU A 24 21.30 0.98 1.73
CA GLU A 24 22.67 1.42 1.89
C GLU A 24 23.44 1.11 0.61
N HIS A 25 24.21 2.09 0.09
CA HIS A 25 25.00 1.93 -1.14
C HIS A 25 24.20 1.39 -2.34
N GLY A 26 22.94 1.80 -2.48
CA GLY A 26 22.06 1.38 -3.57
C GLY A 26 21.49 -0.04 -3.44
N ARG A 27 21.66 -0.69 -2.29
CA ARG A 27 21.08 -2.01 -1.99
C ARG A 27 20.10 -1.91 -0.83
N ILE A 28 18.98 -2.61 -0.94
CA ILE A 28 18.01 -2.73 0.16
C ILE A 28 18.63 -3.64 1.23
N THR A 29 18.71 -3.14 2.47
CA THR A 29 19.31 -3.84 3.61
C THR A 29 18.27 -4.37 4.59
N HIS A 30 17.14 -3.66 4.74
CA HIS A 30 16.06 -4.06 5.62
C HIS A 30 14.70 -3.68 5.03
N VAL A 31 13.69 -4.51 5.26
CA VAL A 31 12.32 -4.26 4.80
C VAL A 31 11.36 -4.51 5.96
N ARG A 32 10.51 -3.51 6.23
CA ARG A 32 9.41 -3.70 7.19
C ARG A 32 8.29 -4.49 6.54
N LYS A 33 8.18 -5.76 6.92
CA LYS A 33 7.13 -6.66 6.42
C LYS A 33 5.72 -6.19 6.81
N ILE A 34 4.81 -6.26 5.86
CA ILE A 34 3.37 -6.05 6.05
C ILE A 34 2.81 -7.24 6.82
N ARG A 35 2.25 -6.97 8.01
CA ARG A 35 1.64 -8.02 8.85
C ARG A 35 0.24 -8.42 8.39
N LYS A 36 -0.51 -7.46 7.86
CA LYS A 36 -1.87 -7.66 7.38
C LYS A 36 -2.04 -6.88 6.08
N GLN A 37 -2.00 -7.58 4.96
CA GLN A 37 -2.24 -6.96 3.67
C GLN A 37 -3.72 -6.58 3.54
N VAL A 38 -3.99 -5.37 3.05
CA VAL A 38 -5.35 -4.87 2.79
C VAL A 38 -5.41 -4.27 1.38
N PRO A 39 -6.58 -4.24 0.73
CA PRO A 39 -6.69 -3.56 -0.56
C PRO A 39 -6.50 -2.04 -0.43
N VAL A 40 -5.99 -1.40 -1.48
CA VAL A 40 -5.77 0.06 -1.50
C VAL A 40 -7.06 0.86 -1.25
N THR A 41 -8.22 0.26 -1.55
CA THR A 41 -9.52 0.88 -1.29
C THR A 41 -9.77 1.20 0.17
N ASP A 42 -9.21 0.43 1.10
CA ASP A 42 -9.40 0.65 2.54
C ASP A 42 -8.69 1.94 3.00
N TYR A 43 -7.54 2.23 2.40
CA TYR A 43 -6.84 3.50 2.54
C TYR A 43 -7.61 4.64 1.87
N LEU A 44 -8.04 4.47 0.61
CA LEU A 44 -8.63 5.55 -0.20
C LEU A 44 -10.00 6.00 0.32
N LYS A 45 -10.90 5.06 0.67
CA LYS A 45 -12.29 5.37 1.08
C LYS A 45 -12.38 6.24 2.33
N ARG A 46 -11.36 6.23 3.18
CA ARG A 46 -11.33 7.03 4.43
C ARG A 46 -11.00 8.50 4.19
N GLN A 47 -10.57 8.88 2.99
CA GLN A 47 -10.05 10.22 2.71
C GLN A 47 -10.94 10.98 1.72
N ARG A 48 -11.43 12.16 2.11
CA ARG A 48 -12.32 12.98 1.27
C ARG A 48 -11.71 13.34 -0.09
N ARG A 49 -10.39 13.51 -0.19
CA ARG A 49 -9.69 13.81 -1.44
C ARG A 49 -9.88 12.74 -2.53
N PHE A 50 -10.14 11.49 -2.15
CA PHE A 50 -10.37 10.38 -3.09
C PHE A 50 -11.85 10.04 -3.27
N ALA A 51 -12.77 10.75 -2.61
CA ALA A 51 -14.20 10.44 -2.66
C ALA A 51 -14.77 10.41 -4.09
N HIS A 52 -14.21 11.22 -5.00
CA HIS A 52 -14.64 11.27 -6.40
C HIS A 52 -14.36 9.97 -7.19
N LEU A 53 -13.41 9.14 -6.74
CA LEU A 53 -13.11 7.84 -7.36
C LEU A 53 -14.17 6.77 -7.05
N PHE A 54 -15.04 7.04 -6.07
CA PHE A 54 -16.09 6.12 -5.62
C PHE A 54 -17.49 6.65 -5.91
N LYS A 55 -17.61 7.65 -6.80
CA LYS A 55 -18.90 8.17 -7.27
C LYS A 55 -19.29 7.48 -8.58
N GLY A 56 -20.55 7.07 -8.68
CA GLY A 56 -21.12 6.42 -9.87
C GLY A 56 -21.26 4.90 -9.72
N ASP A 57 -21.98 4.29 -10.67
CA ASP A 57 -22.37 2.88 -10.60
C ASP A 57 -21.28 1.90 -11.05
N ARG A 58 -20.21 2.42 -11.68
CA ARG A 58 -19.10 1.61 -12.20
C ARG A 58 -17.82 1.87 -11.42
N PRO A 59 -17.01 0.84 -11.11
CA PRO A 59 -15.70 1.02 -10.50
C PRO A 59 -14.80 1.90 -11.35
N ASP A 60 -14.15 2.89 -10.73
CA ASP A 60 -13.21 3.76 -11.43
C ASP A 60 -11.92 2.98 -11.77
N PRO A 61 -11.50 2.91 -13.04
CA PRO A 61 -10.32 2.14 -13.45
C PRO A 61 -9.02 2.63 -12.78
N ARG A 62 -8.97 3.87 -12.29
CA ARG A 62 -7.82 4.39 -11.54
C ARG A 62 -7.59 3.65 -10.23
N VAL A 63 -8.65 3.16 -9.58
CA VAL A 63 -8.52 2.37 -8.34
C VAL A 63 -7.79 1.05 -8.62
N ALA A 64 -8.13 0.38 -9.73
CA ALA A 64 -7.43 -0.84 -10.14
C ALA A 64 -5.95 -0.58 -10.46
N ARG A 65 -5.63 0.54 -11.11
CA ARG A 65 -4.24 0.95 -11.37
C ARG A 65 -3.46 1.19 -10.08
N LEU A 66 -4.08 1.85 -9.09
CA LEU A 66 -3.48 2.05 -7.77
C LEU A 66 -3.25 0.73 -7.04
N GLN A 67 -4.16 -0.23 -7.16
CA GLN A 67 -3.96 -1.57 -6.60
C GLN A 67 -2.76 -2.26 -7.26
N ALA A 68 -2.67 -2.23 -8.60
CA ALA A 68 -1.54 -2.81 -9.31
C ALA A 68 -0.19 -2.18 -8.91
N MET A 69 -0.14 -0.87 -8.66
CA MET A 69 1.05 -0.21 -8.11
C MET A 69 1.42 -0.74 -6.71
N CYS A 70 0.42 -0.97 -5.86
CA CYS A 70 0.65 -1.53 -4.54
C CYS A 70 1.17 -2.98 -4.63
N ASP A 71 0.61 -3.78 -5.53
CA ASP A 71 1.01 -5.16 -5.74
C ASP A 71 2.45 -5.24 -6.29
N ALA A 72 2.80 -4.35 -7.24
CA ALA A 72 4.16 -4.21 -7.75
C ALA A 72 5.15 -3.82 -6.65
N ASN A 73 4.83 -2.83 -5.82
CA ASN A 73 5.64 -2.47 -4.65
C ASN A 73 5.84 -3.67 -3.70
N ILE A 74 4.79 -4.46 -3.46
CA ILE A 74 4.89 -5.63 -2.59
C ILE A 74 5.85 -6.66 -3.16
N ALA A 75 5.83 -6.88 -4.47
CA ALA A 75 6.75 -7.78 -5.15
C ALA A 75 8.19 -7.23 -5.18
N ASP A 76 8.38 -6.01 -5.66
CA ASP A 76 9.70 -5.39 -5.89
C ASP A 76 10.51 -5.22 -4.61
N TYR A 77 9.85 -4.87 -3.49
CA TYR A 77 10.49 -4.68 -2.20
C TYR A 77 10.37 -5.91 -1.28
N GLY A 78 9.73 -7.00 -1.74
CA GLY A 78 9.48 -8.17 -0.91
C GLY A 78 8.75 -7.82 0.38
N LEU A 79 7.63 -7.10 0.33
CA LEU A 79 6.99 -6.56 1.55
C LEU A 79 6.23 -7.60 2.38
N VAL A 80 6.10 -8.85 1.91
CA VAL A 80 5.38 -9.93 2.60
C VAL A 80 6.33 -11.08 2.93
N ALA A 81 6.03 -11.80 4.02
CA ALA A 81 6.93 -12.80 4.61
C ALA A 81 7.22 -14.03 3.72
N GLY A 82 6.48 -14.22 2.62
CA GLY A 82 6.72 -15.32 1.67
C GLY A 82 7.53 -14.93 0.43
N ALA A 83 7.99 -13.68 0.31
CA ALA A 83 8.76 -13.23 -0.85
C ALA A 83 10.28 -13.50 -0.72
N ASP A 84 10.76 -13.84 0.48
CA ASP A 84 12.19 -14.05 0.75
C ASP A 84 12.64 -15.52 0.57
N GLU A 85 11.74 -16.45 0.24
CA GLU A 85 12.04 -17.89 0.12
C GLU A 85 12.53 -18.33 -1.27
N GLU A 86 12.59 -17.41 -2.24
CA GLU A 86 13.09 -17.69 -3.60
C GLU A 86 14.41 -16.94 -3.88
N VAL A 87 15.49 -17.29 -3.17
CA VAL A 87 16.88 -16.96 -3.57
C VAL A 87 17.82 -18.12 -3.26
#